data_AF-A0A9Q8Q3H0-F1
#
_entry.id   AF-A0A9Q8Q3H0-F1
#
_cell.length_a   1.000
_cell.length_b   1.000
_cell.length_c   1.000
_cell.angle_alpha   90.00
_cell.angle_beta   90.00
_cell.angle_gamma   90.00
#
_symmetry.space_group_name_H-M   'P 1'
#
loop_
_entity.id
_entity.type
_entity.pdbx_description
1 polymer ?
#
loop_
_entity_poly.entity_id
_entity_poly.type
_entity_poly.pdbx_seq_one_letter_code
_entity_poly.pdbx_strand_id
1 'polypeptide(L)'
;MKLKNNSLNAAGFAHPKFSEEPILNINSDDISVIRFEDVQVRIVKINNEPWFIATDLCSALEQSNTAKAVKGLDDDEKMTVTLSYSQVASHGGVRKLIIVSESGFYKLIVRMFCATKSGHFS
;
A
#
# COMPACT_ATOMS: atom_id res chain seq x y z
N MET A 1 54.45 0.55 -30.67
CA MET A 1 52.99 0.66 -30.50
C MET A 1 52.37 -0.69 -30.90
N LYS A 2 51.87 -1.48 -29.95
CA LYS A 2 51.16 -2.74 -30.19
C LYS A 2 49.92 -2.74 -29.30
N LEU A 3 48.74 -2.68 -29.89
CA LEU A 3 47.46 -2.89 -29.24
C LEU A 3 47.02 -4.32 -29.56
N LYS A 4 46.82 -5.14 -28.53
CA LYS A 4 46.19 -6.45 -28.64
C LYS A 4 45.06 -6.54 -27.60
N ASN A 5 43.86 -6.30 -28.11
CA ASN A 5 42.57 -6.89 -27.73
C ASN A 5 42.45 -7.55 -26.34
N ASN A 6 41.91 -6.80 -25.38
CA ASN A 6 41.26 -7.38 -24.21
C ASN A 6 39.92 -7.98 -24.64
N SER A 7 39.83 -9.31 -24.58
CA SER A 7 38.57 -10.05 -24.70
C SER A 7 37.69 -9.74 -23.49
N LEU A 8 36.58 -9.03 -23.69
CA LEU A 8 35.56 -8.87 -22.66
C LEU A 8 34.68 -10.12 -22.69
N ASN A 9 34.84 -11.00 -21.69
CA ASN A 9 33.89 -12.07 -21.44
C ASN A 9 32.56 -11.45 -20.98
N ALA A 10 31.65 -11.24 -21.92
CA ALA A 10 30.26 -10.92 -21.62
C ALA A 10 29.53 -12.20 -21.19
N ALA A 11 29.76 -12.64 -19.96
CA ALA A 11 28.84 -13.56 -19.30
C ALA A 11 27.57 -12.77 -19.00
N GLY A 12 26.51 -13.03 -19.77
CA GLY A 12 25.22 -12.40 -19.59
C GLY A 12 24.70 -12.64 -18.17
N PHE A 13 24.50 -11.58 -17.42
CA PHE A 13 23.64 -11.65 -16.24
C PHE A 13 22.22 -11.78 -16.77
N ALA A 14 21.66 -12.99 -16.68
CA ALA A 14 20.23 -13.17 -16.84
C ALA A 14 19.53 -12.17 -15.92
N HIS A 15 18.75 -11.26 -16.49
CA HIS A 15 17.86 -10.40 -15.72
C HIS A 15 17.05 -11.33 -14.80
N PRO A 16 16.95 -11.04 -13.48
CA PRO A 16 16.14 -11.85 -12.58
C PRO A 16 14.75 -11.90 -13.19
N LYS A 17 14.21 -13.12 -13.35
CA LYS A 17 12.86 -13.33 -13.87
C LYS A 17 11.95 -12.43 -13.04
N PHE A 18 11.39 -11.41 -13.67
CA PHE A 18 10.35 -10.59 -13.09
C PHE A 18 9.23 -11.58 -12.78
N SER A 19 9.03 -11.87 -11.49
CA SER A 19 7.97 -12.74 -11.05
C SER A 19 6.69 -12.23 -11.69
N GLU A 20 6.01 -13.10 -12.43
CA GLU A 20 4.65 -12.89 -12.94
C GLU A 20 3.67 -12.89 -11.76
N GLU A 21 3.92 -12.02 -10.77
CA GLU A 21 2.88 -11.60 -9.86
C GLU A 21 1.88 -10.81 -10.71
N PRO A 22 0.57 -11.02 -10.54
CA PRO A 22 -0.44 -10.36 -11.35
C PRO A 22 -0.23 -8.86 -11.21
N ILE A 23 0.25 -8.23 -12.28
CA ILE A 23 0.26 -6.78 -12.39
C ILE A 23 -1.22 -6.40 -12.38
N LEU A 24 -1.71 -5.93 -11.24
CA LEU A 24 -3.10 -5.51 -11.09
C LEU A 24 -3.33 -4.39 -12.10
N ASN A 25 -4.02 -4.71 -13.21
CA ASN A 25 -4.34 -3.77 -14.27
C ASN A 25 -5.53 -2.91 -13.81
N ILE A 26 -5.26 -2.00 -12.88
CA ILE A 26 -6.25 -1.11 -12.27
C ILE A 26 -6.52 0.00 -13.29
N ASN A 27 -7.74 0.02 -13.85
CA ASN A 27 -8.19 1.13 -14.68
C ASN A 27 -8.52 2.34 -13.77
N SER A 28 -8.54 3.55 -14.33
CA SER A 28 -9.03 4.74 -13.61
C SER A 28 -10.47 4.56 -13.11
N ASP A 29 -11.27 3.73 -13.77
CA ASP A 29 -12.64 3.39 -13.34
C ASP A 29 -12.68 2.49 -12.09
N ASP A 30 -11.58 1.78 -11.80
CA ASP A 30 -11.45 0.90 -10.63
C ASP A 30 -10.95 1.64 -9.37
N ILE A 31 -10.73 2.95 -9.47
CA ILE A 31 -10.32 3.79 -8.36
C ILE A 31 -11.49 4.67 -7.95
N SER A 32 -11.87 4.58 -6.69
CA SER A 32 -12.87 5.44 -6.07
C SER A 32 -12.23 6.25 -4.95
N VAL A 33 -12.72 7.47 -4.71
CA VAL A 33 -12.26 8.31 -3.60
C VAL A 33 -13.46 8.77 -2.82
N ILE A 34 -13.45 8.51 -1.52
CA ILE A 34 -14.44 9.04 -0.59
C ILE A 34 -13.81 10.21 0.18
N ARG A 35 -14.62 11.23 0.46
CA ARG A 35 -14.21 12.37 1.29
C ARG A 35 -14.90 12.25 2.63
N PHE A 36 -14.10 12.21 3.69
CA PHE A 36 -14.56 12.23 5.06
C PHE A 36 -14.01 13.51 5.70
N GLU A 37 -14.88 14.48 5.95
CA GLU A 37 -14.50 15.83 6.37
C GLU A 37 -13.44 16.44 5.42
N ASP A 38 -12.25 16.75 5.92
CA ASP A 38 -11.12 17.27 5.11
C ASP A 38 -10.15 16.16 4.64
N VAL A 39 -10.47 14.90 4.92
CA VAL A 39 -9.62 13.76 4.57
C VAL A 39 -10.16 12.99 3.37
N GLN A 40 -9.28 12.70 2.41
CA GLN A 40 -9.58 11.88 1.24
C GLN A 40 -9.12 10.45 1.48
N VAL A 41 -10.04 9.48 1.38
CA VAL A 41 -9.73 8.06 1.45
C VAL A 41 -9.87 7.44 0.07
N ARG A 42 -8.75 6.93 -0.43
CA ARG A 42 -8.71 6.23 -1.73
C ARG A 42 -9.08 4.76 -1.56
N ILE A 43 -9.87 4.28 -2.51
CA ILE A 43 -10.37 2.93 -2.62
C ILE A 43 -9.94 2.39 -3.97
N VAL A 44 -9.35 1.20 -3.97
CA VAL A 44 -8.91 0.49 -5.16
C VAL A 44 -9.74 -0.78 -5.27
N LYS A 45 -10.36 -1.00 -6.42
CA LYS A 45 -11.08 -2.24 -6.71
C LYS A 45 -10.09 -3.28 -7.25
N ILE A 46 -9.95 -4.39 -6.54
CA ILE A 46 -9.06 -5.51 -6.90
C ILE A 46 -9.92 -6.76 -6.91
N ASN A 47 -9.95 -7.50 -8.02
CA ASN A 47 -10.79 -8.71 -8.16
C ASN A 47 -12.28 -8.48 -7.83
N ASN A 48 -12.81 -7.32 -8.23
CA ASN A 48 -14.15 -6.85 -7.91
C ASN A 48 -14.43 -6.52 -6.44
N GLU A 49 -13.43 -6.61 -5.55
CA GLU A 49 -13.55 -6.28 -4.14
C GLU A 49 -12.91 -4.92 -3.84
N PRO A 50 -13.49 -4.11 -2.93
CA PRO A 50 -12.93 -2.83 -2.54
C PRO A 50 -11.79 -3.01 -1.53
N TRP A 51 -10.67 -2.34 -1.79
CA TRP A 51 -9.53 -2.25 -0.88
C TRP A 51 -9.23 -0.79 -0.55
N PHE A 52 -8.97 -0.52 0.72
CA PHE A 52 -8.81 0.83 1.27
C PHE A 52 -7.35 1.11 1.60
N ILE A 53 -6.86 2.32 1.32
CA ILE A 53 -5.48 2.68 1.68
C ILE A 53 -5.39 2.95 3.19
N ALA A 54 -4.61 2.13 3.91
CA ALA A 54 -4.49 2.18 5.38
C ALA A 54 -4.03 3.55 5.90
N THR A 55 -3.13 4.21 5.17
CA THR A 55 -2.60 5.53 5.53
C THR A 55 -3.71 6.59 5.49
N ASP A 56 -4.52 6.58 4.44
CA ASP A 56 -5.62 7.53 4.29
C ASP A 56 -6.69 7.29 5.37
N LEU A 57 -6.99 6.02 5.67
CA LEU A 57 -7.90 5.63 6.75
C LEU A 57 -7.43 6.11 8.12
N CYS A 58 -6.15 5.92 8.45
CA CYS A 58 -5.60 6.36 9.72
C CYS A 58 -5.59 7.89 9.82
N SER A 59 -5.36 8.59 8.70
CA SER A 59 -5.46 10.05 8.65
C SER A 59 -6.90 10.52 8.90
N ALA A 60 -7.89 9.83 8.35
CA ALA A 60 -9.31 10.18 8.52
C ALA A 60 -9.82 9.92 9.94
N LEU A 61 -9.20 8.98 10.64
CA LEU A 61 -9.53 8.59 12.01
C LEU A 61 -8.58 9.21 13.06
N GLU A 62 -7.80 10.22 12.66
CA GLU A 62 -6.82 10.94 13.51
C GLU A 62 -5.82 10.04 14.26
N GLN A 63 -5.56 8.84 13.73
CA GLN A 63 -4.66 7.88 14.36
C GLN A 63 -3.25 8.04 13.82
N SER A 64 -2.35 8.48 14.69
CA SER A 64 -0.95 8.79 14.35
C SER A 64 -0.08 7.59 13.97
N ASN A 65 -0.50 6.35 14.30
CA ASN A 65 0.32 5.16 14.07
C ASN A 65 -0.38 4.12 13.20
N THR A 66 -0.29 4.29 11.89
CA THR A 66 -0.79 3.33 10.89
C THR A 66 -0.17 1.95 11.09
N ALA A 67 1.15 1.85 11.29
CA ALA A 67 1.84 0.55 11.43
C ALA A 67 1.30 -0.26 12.61
N LYS A 68 1.01 0.38 13.74
CA LYS A 68 0.39 -0.25 14.91
C LYS A 68 -1.06 -0.65 14.63
N ALA A 69 -1.79 0.16 13.88
CA ALA A 69 -3.17 -0.13 13.50
C ALA A 69 -3.26 -1.38 12.62
N VAL A 70 -2.44 -1.47 11.57
CA VAL A 70 -2.46 -2.63 10.65
C VAL A 70 -1.85 -3.89 11.27
N LYS A 71 -0.98 -3.77 12.28
CA LYS A 71 -0.39 -4.94 12.97
C LYS A 71 -1.45 -5.84 13.62
N GLY A 72 -2.60 -5.28 14.01
CA GLY A 72 -3.71 -6.03 14.59
C GLY A 72 -4.63 -6.71 13.58
N LEU A 73 -4.35 -6.59 12.28
CA LEU A 73 -5.10 -7.22 11.21
C LEU A 73 -4.47 -8.54 10.79
N ASP A 74 -5.32 -9.49 10.40
CA ASP A 74 -4.91 -10.78 9.87
C ASP A 74 -4.25 -10.61 8.49
N ASP A 75 -3.53 -11.63 8.03
CA ASP A 75 -2.73 -11.54 6.80
C ASP A 75 -3.59 -11.54 5.53
N ASP A 76 -4.82 -12.02 5.58
CA ASP A 76 -5.83 -11.93 4.52
C ASP A 76 -6.52 -10.55 4.46
N GLU A 77 -6.40 -9.76 5.53
CA GLU A 77 -7.09 -8.47 5.64
C GLU A 77 -6.22 -7.28 5.25
N LYS A 78 -4.92 -7.51 5.01
CA LYS A 78 -3.97 -6.47 4.64
C LYS A 78 -3.08 -6.96 3.50
N MET A 79 -2.81 -6.07 2.55
CA MET A 79 -1.88 -6.34 1.46
C MET A 79 -0.90 -5.19 1.32
N THR A 80 0.38 -5.49 1.09
CA THR A 80 1.38 -4.45 0.80
C THR A 80 1.51 -4.31 -0.71
N VAL A 81 1.06 -3.18 -1.25
CA VAL A 81 1.19 -2.86 -2.66
C VAL A 81 2.38 -1.93 -2.86
N THR A 82 3.16 -2.25 -3.89
CA THR A 82 4.31 -1.44 -4.28
C THR A 82 3.90 -0.55 -5.46
N LEU A 83 3.87 0.76 -5.26
CA LEU A 83 3.68 1.71 -6.35
C LEU A 83 5.02 1.95 -7.05
N SER A 84 5.16 1.38 -8.23
CA SER A 84 6.31 1.52 -9.13
C SER A 84 6.24 2.79 -9.99
N TYR A 85 5.07 3.43 -10.12
CA TYR A 85 4.89 4.63 -10.95
C TYR A 85 4.30 5.78 -10.13
N SER A 86 5.17 6.65 -9.60
CA SER A 86 4.74 7.94 -9.03
C SER A 86 5.33 9.06 -9.87
N GLN A 87 4.54 9.62 -10.78
CA GLN A 87 4.89 10.87 -11.49
C GLN A 87 4.97 12.08 -10.55
N VAL A 88 4.51 11.93 -9.30
CA VAL A 88 4.49 12.98 -8.26
C VAL A 88 5.76 12.95 -7.39
N ALA A 89 6.60 11.92 -7.50
CA ALA A 89 7.92 11.99 -6.93
C ALA A 89 8.85 12.67 -7.93
N SER A 90 9.16 13.95 -7.71
CA SER A 90 10.35 14.60 -8.30
C SER A 90 11.66 13.84 -8.02
N HIS A 91 11.62 12.72 -7.28
CA HIS A 91 12.73 11.85 -6.93
C HIS A 91 12.36 10.35 -6.98
N GLY A 92 11.62 9.88 -8.00
CA GLY A 92 11.66 8.49 -8.53
C GLY A 92 11.73 7.31 -7.54
N GLY A 93 11.06 7.40 -6.39
CA GLY A 93 11.14 6.39 -5.33
C GLY A 93 9.97 5.42 -5.36
N VAL A 94 10.27 4.12 -5.27
CA VAL A 94 9.27 3.08 -5.07
C VAL A 94 8.62 3.28 -3.69
N ARG A 95 7.30 3.48 -3.66
CA ARG A 95 6.54 3.64 -2.39
C ARG A 95 5.78 2.35 -2.08
N LYS A 96 6.01 1.80 -0.89
CA LYS A 96 5.20 0.70 -0.35
C LYS A 96 4.00 1.30 0.38
N LEU A 97 2.80 0.93 -0.05
CA LEU A 97 1.55 1.27 0.60
C LEU A 97 0.93 0.01 1.17
N ILE A 98 0.23 0.16 2.29
CA ILE A 98 -0.58 -0.92 2.84
C ILE A 98 -2.03 -0.61 2.49
N ILE A 99 -2.69 -1.60 1.88
CA ILE A 99 -4.12 -1.58 1.63
C ILE A 99 -4.79 -2.60 2.53
N VAL A 100 -6.07 -2.37 2.84
CA VAL A 100 -6.86 -3.15 3.79
C VAL A 100 -8.15 -3.59 3.10
N SER A 101 -8.56 -4.83 3.31
CA SER A 101 -9.85 -5.32 2.83
C SER A 101 -11.01 -4.65 3.59
N GLU A 102 -12.24 -4.89 3.15
CA GLU A 102 -13.43 -4.41 3.86
C GLU A 102 -13.52 -4.93 5.30
N SER A 103 -13.22 -6.21 5.55
CA SER A 103 -13.23 -6.79 6.90
C SER A 103 -12.21 -6.12 7.82
N GLY A 104 -10.99 -5.89 7.30
CA GLY A 104 -9.95 -5.19 8.04
C GLY A 104 -10.31 -3.73 8.32
N PHE A 105 -10.97 -3.05 7.40
CA PHE A 105 -11.46 -1.68 7.59
C PHE A 105 -12.44 -1.59 8.76
N TYR A 106 -13.43 -2.49 8.85
CA TYR A 106 -14.37 -2.50 9.98
C TYR A 106 -13.67 -2.84 11.30
N LYS A 107 -12.71 -3.77 11.31
CA LYS A 107 -11.90 -4.05 12.51
C LYS A 107 -11.15 -2.81 13.00
N LEU A 108 -10.57 -2.02 12.09
CA LEU A 108 -9.89 -0.77 12.43
C LEU A 108 -10.86 0.23 13.07
N ILE A 109 -12.01 0.47 12.44
CA ILE A 109 -13.07 1.34 12.95
C ILE A 109 -13.45 0.95 14.38
N VAL A 110 -13.84 -0.31 14.59
CA VAL A 110 -14.29 -0.78 15.91
C VAL A 110 -13.22 -0.58 16.97
N ARG A 111 -11.96 -0.88 16.65
CA ARG A 111 -10.84 -0.72 17.60
C ARG A 111 -10.60 0.74 17.99
N MET A 112 -10.75 1.66 17.06
CA MET A 112 -10.52 3.09 17.27
C MET A 112 -11.66 3.73 18.07
N PHE A 113 -12.91 3.32 17.83
CA PHE A 113 -14.06 3.78 18.61
C PHE A 113 -14.17 3.15 20.01
N CYS A 114 -13.68 1.92 20.21
CA CYS A 114 -13.70 1.29 21.54
C CYS A 114 -12.57 1.77 22.48
N ALA A 115 -11.58 2.52 21.98
CA ALA A 115 -10.47 3.02 22.79
C ALA A 115 -10.81 4.28 23.63
N THR A 116 -11.95 4.94 23.38
CA THR A 116 -12.33 6.23 23.98
C THR A 116 -13.14 6.14 25.27
N LYS A 117 -13.21 4.99 25.94
CA LYS A 117 -13.83 4.89 27.27
C LYS A 117 -12.89 4.30 28.33
N SER A 118 -11.93 5.10 28.77
CA SER A 118 -11.42 5.01 30.15
C SER A 118 -12.23 5.95 31.04
N GLY A 119 -13.51 5.64 31.20
CA GLY A 119 -14.34 6.21 32.26
C GLY A 119 -13.94 5.53 33.56
N HIS A 120 -13.11 6.22 34.35
CA HIS A 120 -12.87 5.92 35.74
C HIS A 120 -14.21 6.02 36.47
N PHE A 121 -14.86 4.88 36.72
CA PHE A 121 -15.99 4.81 37.65
C PHE A 121 -15.39 4.78 39.06
N SER A 122 -15.43 5.93 39.73
CA SER A 122 -15.23 6.05 41.18
C SER A 122 -16.43 5.48 41.94
#